data_AF-A0A7I4FWL1-F1
#
_entry.id   AF-A0A7I4FWL1-F1
#
_cell.length_a   1.000
_cell.length_b   1.000
_cell.length_c   1.000
_cell.angle_alpha   90.00
_cell.angle_beta   90.00
_cell.angle_gamma   90.00
#
_symmetry.space_group_name_H-M   'P 1'
#
loop_
_entity.id
_entity.type
_entity.pdbx_description
1 polymer ?
#
loop_
_entity_poly.entity_id
_entity_poly.type
_entity_poly.pdbx_seq_one_letter_code
_entity_poly.pdbx_strand_id
1 'polypeptide(L)'
;MAALARLRAPTLLRWVRSASADGSIFIRSMNAAAGKPAAEAGDDVVKAVFQRQQKNFRAYLDEISKSKLDLDANSEAAVKAYFDTQVKIRTGLGIPSYTQKISELLEGAAEEAPDVRTFLNIHSSLRREVGIEDDSGADALMLEALDKVEKSIGKTLVKDDANGMSAWKKELDQVNQK
;
A
#
# COMPACT_ATOMS: atom_id res chain seq x y z
N MET A 1 -39.03 34.85 53.89
CA MET A 1 -38.10 33.69 53.93
C MET A 1 -38.43 32.81 52.72
N ALA A 2 -38.10 33.22 51.50
CA ALA A 2 -36.81 33.06 50.82
C ALA A 2 -36.53 31.62 50.35
N ALA A 3 -36.38 31.48 49.02
CA ALA A 3 -35.59 30.51 48.24
C ALA A 3 -36.42 29.77 47.17
N LEU A 4 -36.36 30.20 45.90
CA LEU A 4 -35.38 29.81 44.88
C LEU A 4 -35.59 28.38 44.31
N ALA A 5 -36.11 28.40 43.07
CA ALA A 5 -35.60 27.70 41.90
C ALA A 5 -35.69 26.16 41.83
N ARG A 6 -36.31 25.65 40.76
CA ARG A 6 -35.58 25.31 39.51
C ARG A 6 -36.53 24.70 38.48
N LEU A 7 -36.61 25.34 37.31
CA LEU A 7 -37.02 24.70 36.06
C LEU A 7 -36.20 23.42 35.87
N ARG A 8 -36.85 22.30 35.52
CA ARG A 8 -36.19 21.10 35.00
C ARG A 8 -36.84 20.68 33.69
N ALA A 9 -36.23 21.11 32.60
CA ALA A 9 -35.96 20.32 31.41
C ALA A 9 -34.65 20.88 30.82
N PRO A 10 -33.83 20.15 30.03
CA PRO A 10 -34.22 18.95 29.28
C PRO A 10 -33.13 17.83 29.18
N THR A 11 -33.58 16.67 28.71
CA THR A 11 -32.89 15.68 27.85
C THR A 11 -31.41 15.92 27.47
N LEU A 12 -30.44 15.48 28.28
CA LEU A 12 -29.01 15.48 27.86
C LEU A 12 -28.15 14.33 28.39
N LEU A 13 -28.72 13.18 28.78
CA LEU A 13 -27.92 12.02 29.25
C LEU A 13 -28.46 10.68 28.75
N ARG A 14 -28.63 10.54 27.42
CA ARG A 14 -28.88 9.22 26.79
C ARG A 14 -28.08 9.04 25.49
N TRP A 15 -26.81 9.44 25.50
CA TRP A 15 -25.92 9.33 24.34
C TRP A 15 -24.48 8.89 24.71
N VAL A 16 -24.31 7.96 25.65
CA VAL A 16 -22.97 7.41 25.98
C VAL A 16 -22.94 5.87 26.06
N ARG A 17 -23.87 5.15 25.42
CA ARG A 17 -23.76 3.66 25.41
C ARG A 17 -24.32 2.94 24.18
N SER A 18 -24.05 3.42 22.97
CA SER A 18 -24.39 2.68 21.73
C SER A 18 -23.23 2.36 20.79
N ALA A 19 -21.99 2.80 21.05
CA ALA A 19 -20.86 2.59 20.14
C ALA A 19 -20.25 1.15 20.11
N SER A 20 -21.01 0.12 20.50
CA SER A 20 -20.54 -1.28 20.50
C SER A 20 -21.54 -2.28 19.87
N ALA A 21 -22.68 -1.82 19.33
CA ALA A 21 -23.70 -2.73 18.78
C ALA A 21 -23.74 -2.73 17.23
N ASP A 22 -23.36 -1.64 16.56
CA ASP A 22 -23.59 -1.45 15.12
C ASP A 22 -22.75 -2.36 14.21
N GLY A 23 -21.53 -2.73 14.61
CA GLY A 23 -20.73 -3.67 13.82
C GLY A 23 -21.33 -5.08 13.74
N SER A 24 -22.08 -5.48 14.77
CA SER A 24 -22.65 -6.83 14.87
C SER A 24 -24.00 -6.97 14.14
N ILE A 25 -24.73 -5.88 13.97
CA ILE A 25 -26.04 -5.84 13.30
C ILE A 25 -25.85 -5.83 11.77
N PHE A 26 -24.85 -5.10 11.29
CA PHE A 26 -24.51 -5.06 9.86
C PHE A 26 -24.16 -6.46 9.33
N ILE A 27 -23.30 -7.22 10.03
CA ILE A 27 -22.91 -8.59 9.63
C ILE A 27 -24.09 -9.57 9.65
N ARG A 28 -25.04 -9.44 10.61
CA ARG A 28 -26.23 -10.31 10.64
C ARG A 28 -27.23 -9.98 9.53
N SER A 29 -27.38 -8.71 9.17
CA SER A 29 -28.30 -8.29 8.11
C SER A 29 -27.87 -8.75 6.70
N MET A 30 -26.56 -8.82 6.43
CA MET A 30 -26.05 -9.32 5.14
C MET A 30 -26.22 -10.83 4.97
N ASN A 31 -26.16 -11.61 6.06
CA ASN A 31 -26.34 -13.07 5.99
C ASN A 31 -27.81 -13.51 5.84
N ALA A 32 -28.77 -12.69 6.30
CA ALA A 32 -30.19 -13.03 6.23
C ALA A 32 -30.83 -12.74 4.85
N ALA A 33 -30.23 -11.86 4.05
CA ALA A 33 -30.76 -11.44 2.74
C ALA A 33 -30.21 -12.24 1.55
N ALA A 34 -29.20 -13.10 1.75
CA ALA A 34 -28.59 -13.89 0.69
C ALA A 34 -29.23 -15.29 0.63
N GLY A 35 -30.34 -15.42 -0.11
CA GLY A 35 -30.71 -16.70 -0.68
C GLY A 35 -29.51 -17.25 -1.46
N LYS A 36 -29.01 -18.42 -1.09
CA LYS A 36 -27.81 -19.04 -1.67
C LYS A 36 -27.94 -19.15 -3.19
N PRO A 37 -27.09 -18.50 -4.01
CA PRO A 37 -26.74 -19.07 -5.29
C PRO A 37 -25.70 -20.16 -5.03
N ALA A 38 -26.01 -21.38 -5.45
CA ALA A 38 -25.01 -22.44 -5.57
C ALA A 38 -23.98 -21.96 -6.59
N ALA A 39 -22.77 -21.63 -6.13
CA ALA A 39 -21.68 -21.27 -7.02
C ALA A 39 -21.01 -22.56 -7.50
N GLU A 40 -21.10 -22.82 -8.79
CA GLU A 40 -20.22 -23.77 -9.47
C GLU A 40 -18.76 -23.30 -9.34
N ALA A 41 -17.87 -24.28 -9.18
CA ALA A 41 -16.47 -24.10 -8.84
C ALA A 41 -15.68 -23.45 -9.98
N GLY A 42 -15.53 -22.14 -9.88
CA GLY A 42 -14.65 -21.28 -10.68
C GLY A 42 -14.48 -19.96 -9.93
N ASP A 43 -13.83 -20.04 -8.77
CA ASP A 43 -13.83 -19.06 -7.69
C ASP A 43 -13.66 -17.60 -8.14
N ASP A 44 -14.56 -16.74 -7.65
CA ASP A 44 -14.50 -15.29 -7.77
C ASP A 44 -13.20 -14.76 -7.12
N VAL A 45 -12.17 -14.56 -7.95
CA VAL A 45 -10.84 -14.05 -7.56
C VAL A 45 -10.96 -12.74 -6.80
N VAL A 46 -11.90 -11.87 -7.18
CA VAL A 46 -12.13 -10.58 -6.52
C VAL A 46 -12.62 -10.80 -5.09
N LYS A 47 -13.60 -11.71 -4.91
CA LYS A 47 -14.10 -12.08 -3.59
C LYS A 47 -13.01 -12.72 -2.72
N ALA A 48 -12.19 -13.60 -3.29
CA ALA A 48 -11.08 -14.23 -2.57
C ALA A 48 -10.03 -13.20 -2.11
N VAL A 49 -9.65 -12.27 -2.98
CA VAL A 49 -8.73 -11.15 -2.65
C VAL A 49 -9.34 -10.26 -1.58
N PHE A 50 -10.61 -9.87 -1.72
CA PHE A 50 -11.30 -9.02 -0.75
C PHE A 50 -11.38 -9.66 0.63
N GLN A 51 -11.76 -10.95 0.70
CA GLN A 51 -11.80 -11.68 1.96
C GLN A 51 -10.42 -11.79 2.62
N ARG A 52 -9.37 -12.02 1.84
CA ARG A 52 -7.98 -12.04 2.32
C ARG A 52 -7.57 -10.68 2.88
N GLN A 53 -7.87 -9.60 2.17
CA GLN A 53 -7.58 -8.24 2.65
C GLN A 53 -8.34 -7.91 3.94
N GLN A 54 -9.63 -8.23 4.02
CA GLN A 54 -10.42 -8.03 5.24
C GLN A 54 -9.86 -8.81 6.43
N LYS A 55 -9.49 -10.08 6.21
CA LYS A 55 -8.89 -10.92 7.25
C LYS A 55 -7.58 -10.31 7.76
N ASN A 56 -6.70 -9.92 6.86
CA ASN A 56 -5.40 -9.32 7.20
C ASN A 56 -5.58 -7.98 7.92
N PHE A 57 -6.51 -7.13 7.47
CA PHE A 57 -6.80 -5.84 8.09
C PHE A 57 -7.35 -6.00 9.51
N ARG A 58 -8.30 -6.92 9.73
CA ARG A 58 -8.85 -7.19 11.07
C ARG A 58 -7.80 -7.75 12.02
N ALA A 59 -6.99 -8.70 11.56
CA ALA A 59 -5.90 -9.27 12.37
C ALA A 59 -4.86 -8.20 12.74
N TYR A 60 -4.53 -7.33 11.78
CA TYR A 60 -3.61 -6.22 12.01
C TYR A 60 -4.14 -5.23 13.04
N LEU A 61 -5.41 -4.82 12.94
CA LEU A 61 -6.04 -3.93 13.94
C LEU A 61 -6.10 -4.55 15.33
N ASP A 62 -6.41 -5.84 15.42
CA ASP A 62 -6.43 -6.57 16.69
C ASP A 62 -5.05 -6.56 17.37
N GLU A 63 -3.98 -6.86 16.62
CA GLU A 63 -2.61 -6.81 17.13
C GLU A 63 -2.15 -5.39 17.49
N ILE A 64 -2.48 -4.38 16.67
CA ILE A 64 -2.17 -2.98 16.97
C ILE A 64 -2.85 -2.54 18.28
N SER A 65 -4.09 -2.98 18.52
CA SER A 65 -4.87 -2.57 19.70
C SER A 65 -4.26 -3.07 21.01
N LYS A 66 -3.47 -4.15 20.95
CA LYS A 66 -2.73 -4.70 22.09
C LYS A 66 -1.44 -3.94 22.38
N SER A 67 -0.93 -3.17 21.42
CA SER A 67 0.29 -2.39 21.56
C SER A 67 0.01 -1.05 22.25
N LYS A 68 0.84 -0.69 23.22
CA LYS A 68 0.85 0.67 23.80
C LYS A 68 1.89 1.48 23.05
N LEU A 69 1.44 2.29 22.10
CA LEU A 69 2.31 3.17 21.33
C LEU A 69 2.30 4.55 21.97
N ASP A 70 3.50 5.07 22.23
CA ASP A 70 3.67 6.48 22.52
C ASP A 70 3.54 7.26 21.20
N LEU A 71 2.73 8.30 21.18
CA LEU A 71 2.43 9.09 19.98
C LEU A 71 3.11 10.46 20.01
N ASP A 72 4.11 10.66 20.87
CA ASP A 72 4.92 11.87 20.84
C ASP A 72 5.75 11.95 19.55
N ALA A 73 5.22 12.69 18.57
CA ALA A 73 5.85 12.90 17.28
C ALA A 73 7.18 13.68 17.33
N ASN A 74 7.51 14.31 18.46
CA ASN A 74 8.77 15.04 18.64
C ASN A 74 9.90 14.16 19.21
N SER A 75 9.58 12.93 19.60
CA SER A 75 10.55 11.97 20.12
C SER A 75 10.94 10.97 19.02
N GLU A 76 12.19 11.03 18.56
CA GLU A 76 12.75 10.08 17.60
C GLU A 76 12.59 8.63 18.07
N ALA A 77 12.74 8.40 19.38
CA ALA A 77 12.57 7.08 19.99
C ALA A 77 11.12 6.57 19.88
N ALA A 78 10.12 7.44 20.04
CA ALA A 78 8.71 7.07 19.90
C ALA A 78 8.37 6.75 18.44
N VAL A 79 8.86 7.55 17.49
CA VAL A 79 8.70 7.30 16.04
C VAL A 79 9.33 5.97 15.64
N LYS A 80 10.55 5.68 16.13
CA LYS A 80 11.22 4.40 15.86
C LYS A 80 10.45 3.22 16.46
N ALA A 81 10.02 3.33 17.72
CA ALA A 81 9.26 2.28 18.39
C ALA A 81 7.92 2.00 17.69
N TYR A 82 7.25 3.04 17.19
CA TYR A 82 6.08 2.90 16.33
C TYR A 82 6.42 2.07 15.08
N PHE A 83 7.42 2.49 14.30
CA PHE A 83 7.82 1.78 13.08
C PHE A 83 8.17 0.31 13.34
N ASP A 84 9.00 0.03 14.34
CA ASP A 84 9.42 -1.33 14.70
C ASP A 84 8.20 -2.21 15.07
N THR A 85 7.25 -1.65 15.81
CA THR A 85 6.00 -2.34 16.16
C THR A 85 5.18 -2.66 14.91
N GLN A 86 5.04 -1.70 14.00
CA GLN A 86 4.31 -1.91 12.74
C GLN A 86 4.95 -2.97 11.84
N VAL A 87 6.28 -2.98 11.76
CA VAL A 87 7.02 -4.00 11.01
C VAL A 87 6.80 -5.37 11.64
N LYS A 88 6.99 -5.48 12.97
CA LYS A 88 6.83 -6.74 13.70
C LYS A 88 5.43 -7.35 13.51
N ILE A 89 4.37 -6.57 13.66
CA ILE A 89 2.99 -7.04 13.50
C ILE A 89 2.76 -7.51 12.06
N ARG A 90 3.16 -6.72 11.06
CA ARG A 90 2.96 -7.07 9.64
C ARG A 90 3.71 -8.35 9.27
N THR A 91 4.97 -8.48 9.66
CA THR A 91 5.77 -9.68 9.41
C THR A 91 5.19 -10.90 10.10
N GLY A 92 4.73 -10.77 11.36
CA GLY A 92 4.09 -11.86 12.11
C GLY A 92 2.78 -12.35 11.47
N LEU A 93 2.05 -11.46 10.78
CA LEU A 93 0.83 -11.78 10.05
C LEU A 93 1.06 -12.18 8.59
N GLY A 94 2.31 -12.22 8.12
CA GLY A 94 2.64 -12.49 6.72
C GLY A 94 2.09 -11.44 5.75
N ILE A 95 1.89 -10.21 6.21
CA ILE A 95 1.44 -9.09 5.37
C ILE A 95 2.67 -8.49 4.69
N PRO A 96 2.77 -8.53 3.35
CA PRO A 96 3.94 -8.02 2.64
C PRO A 96 4.10 -6.52 2.87
N SER A 97 5.35 -6.10 3.03
CA SER A 97 5.72 -4.69 3.17
C SER A 97 5.45 -3.93 1.87
N TYR A 98 5.38 -2.60 1.95
CA TYR A 98 5.23 -1.78 0.74
C TYR A 98 6.39 -1.98 -0.22
N THR A 99 7.62 -2.09 0.30
CA THR A 99 8.80 -2.40 -0.53
C THR A 99 8.66 -3.74 -1.23
N GLN A 100 8.22 -4.80 -0.53
CA GLN A 100 8.00 -6.11 -1.14
C GLN A 100 6.94 -6.06 -2.24
N LYS A 101 5.82 -5.37 -2.00
CA LYS A 101 4.77 -5.19 -3.03
C LYS A 101 5.29 -4.43 -4.25
N ILE A 102 6.08 -3.38 -4.03
CA ILE A 102 6.70 -2.62 -5.13
C ILE A 102 7.65 -3.53 -5.90
N SER A 103 8.52 -4.28 -5.21
CA SER A 103 9.42 -5.24 -5.85
C SER A 103 8.66 -6.27 -6.68
N GLU A 104 7.59 -6.89 -6.15
CA GLU A 104 6.75 -7.85 -6.87
C GLU A 104 6.11 -7.22 -8.13
N LEU A 105 5.60 -5.99 -8.03
CA LEU A 105 5.03 -5.27 -9.18
C LEU A 105 6.09 -4.96 -10.25
N LEU A 106 7.29 -4.56 -9.82
CA LEU A 106 8.39 -4.26 -10.73
C LEU A 106 8.98 -5.51 -11.37
N GLU A 107 9.04 -6.63 -10.65
CA GLU A 107 9.45 -7.92 -11.20
C GLU A 107 8.46 -8.39 -12.26
N GLY A 108 7.15 -8.32 -12.00
CA GLY A 108 6.14 -8.62 -13.01
C GLY A 108 6.22 -7.73 -14.24
N ALA A 109 6.37 -6.41 -14.04
CA ALA A 109 6.60 -5.47 -15.14
C ALA A 109 7.89 -5.77 -15.92
N ALA A 110 8.95 -6.18 -15.21
CA ALA A 110 10.20 -6.58 -15.82
C ALA A 110 10.00 -7.85 -16.63
N GLU A 111 9.26 -8.86 -16.17
CA GLU A 111 9.02 -10.10 -16.92
C GLU A 111 8.28 -9.84 -18.25
N GLU A 112 7.22 -9.02 -18.22
CA GLU A 112 6.38 -8.71 -19.38
C GLU A 112 7.08 -7.84 -20.43
N ALA A 113 8.02 -7.00 -20.03
CA ALA A 113 8.68 -6.08 -20.95
C ALA A 113 9.62 -6.81 -21.93
N PRO A 114 9.54 -6.61 -23.25
CA PRO A 114 10.50 -7.21 -24.20
C PRO A 114 11.89 -6.55 -24.15
N ASP A 115 11.96 -5.29 -23.71
CA ASP A 115 13.17 -4.47 -23.71
C ASP A 115 13.17 -3.47 -22.55
N VAL A 116 14.33 -2.83 -22.30
CA VAL A 116 14.53 -1.91 -21.17
C VAL A 116 13.68 -0.65 -21.30
N ARG A 117 13.47 -0.13 -22.51
CA ARG A 117 12.65 1.07 -22.73
C ARG A 117 11.19 0.80 -22.37
N THR A 118 10.67 -0.34 -22.80
CA THR A 118 9.31 -0.78 -22.47
C THR A 118 9.16 -0.95 -20.96
N PHE A 119 10.15 -1.53 -20.28
CA PHE A 119 10.17 -1.62 -18.82
C PHE A 119 10.10 -0.24 -18.13
N LEU A 120 10.93 0.72 -18.54
CA LEU A 120 10.92 2.06 -17.95
C LEU A 120 9.58 2.80 -18.17
N ASN A 121 8.94 2.58 -19.32
CA ASN A 121 7.63 3.14 -19.59
C ASN A 121 6.54 2.53 -18.69
N ILE A 122 6.58 1.21 -18.47
CA ILE A 122 5.68 0.53 -17.54
C ILE A 122 5.93 1.02 -16.11
N HIS A 123 7.19 1.12 -15.68
CA HIS A 123 7.57 1.67 -14.38
C HIS A 123 7.00 3.09 -14.16
N SER A 124 7.18 3.98 -15.14
CA SER A 124 6.66 5.35 -15.08
C SER A 124 5.13 5.38 -15.05
N SER A 125 4.46 4.47 -15.75
CA SER A 125 3.00 4.33 -15.70
C SER A 125 2.51 3.85 -14.34
N LEU A 126 3.14 2.80 -13.79
CA LEU A 126 2.82 2.26 -12.46
C LEU A 126 2.97 3.35 -11.39
N ARG A 127 4.07 4.10 -11.43
CA ARG A 127 4.31 5.23 -10.51
C ARG A 127 3.16 6.24 -10.54
N ARG A 128 2.70 6.64 -11.74
CA ARG A 128 1.55 7.55 -11.89
C ARG A 128 0.24 6.94 -11.39
N GLU A 129 0.01 5.66 -11.67
CA GLU A 129 -1.21 4.95 -11.24
C GLU A 129 -1.32 4.85 -9.71
N VAL A 130 -0.19 4.69 -9.02
CA VAL A 130 -0.14 4.68 -7.55
C VAL A 130 -0.05 6.08 -6.93
N GLY A 131 -0.12 7.14 -7.75
CA GLY A 131 -0.13 8.54 -7.29
C GLY A 131 1.21 9.05 -6.76
N ILE A 132 2.32 8.49 -7.21
CA ILE A 132 3.67 8.98 -6.88
C ILE A 132 4.11 9.94 -7.99
N GLU A 133 4.42 11.18 -7.66
CA GLU A 133 4.96 12.17 -8.61
C GLU A 133 6.48 11.97 -8.82
N ASP A 134 7.02 12.43 -9.96
CA ASP A 134 8.46 12.35 -10.27
C ASP A 134 9.07 13.74 -10.13
N ASP A 135 9.15 14.17 -8.88
CA ASP A 135 9.65 15.49 -8.52
C ASP A 135 11.15 15.65 -8.86
N SER A 136 11.88 14.53 -8.91
CA SER A 136 13.31 14.52 -9.24
C SER A 136 13.58 14.48 -10.75
N GLY A 137 12.57 14.22 -11.59
CA GLY A 137 12.76 13.98 -13.02
C GLY A 137 13.59 12.72 -13.31
N ALA A 138 13.61 11.76 -12.38
CA ALA A 138 14.40 10.54 -12.49
C ALA A 138 14.00 9.71 -13.71
N ASP A 139 12.72 9.65 -14.06
CA ASP A 139 12.26 8.89 -15.24
C ASP A 139 12.88 9.45 -16.52
N ALA A 140 12.92 10.78 -16.65
CA ALA A 140 13.51 11.45 -17.80
C ALA A 140 15.02 11.20 -17.89
N LEU A 141 15.73 11.27 -16.76
CA LEU A 141 17.16 11.00 -16.70
C LEU A 141 17.51 9.55 -17.04
N MET A 142 16.70 8.58 -16.58
CA MET A 142 16.87 7.16 -16.91
C MET A 142 16.67 6.90 -18.40
N LEU A 143 15.66 7.53 -19.01
CA LEU A 143 15.40 7.44 -20.45
C LEU A 143 16.49 8.12 -21.28
N GLU A 144 17.04 9.26 -20.83
CA GLU A 144 18.16 9.92 -21.52
C GLU A 144 19.45 9.08 -21.46
N ALA A 145 19.73 8.46 -20.30
CA ALA A 145 20.83 7.52 -20.16
C ALA A 145 20.65 6.31 -21.10
N LEU A 146 19.42 5.81 -21.22
CA LEU A 146 19.09 4.72 -22.15
C LEU A 146 19.26 5.15 -23.62
N ASP A 147 18.81 6.35 -23.99
CA ASP A 147 18.95 6.91 -25.34
C ASP A 147 20.41 6.90 -25.81
N LYS A 148 21.35 7.25 -24.94
CA LYS A 148 22.79 7.26 -25.27
C LYS A 148 23.28 5.86 -25.59
N VAL A 149 22.89 4.87 -24.79
CA VAL A 149 23.28 3.47 -25.02
C VAL A 149 22.66 2.95 -26.30
N GLU A 150 21.36 3.15 -26.51
CA GLU A 150 20.65 2.68 -27.71
C GLU A 150 21.21 3.32 -28.99
N LYS A 151 21.57 4.61 -28.95
CA LYS A 151 22.29 5.27 -30.06
C LYS A 151 23.67 4.66 -30.32
N SER A 152 24.39 4.28 -29.27
CA SER A 152 25.73 3.68 -29.41
C SER A 152 25.69 2.27 -30.00
N ILE A 153 24.68 1.47 -29.65
CA ILE A 153 24.52 0.09 -30.13
C ILE A 153 23.66 -0.01 -31.41
N GLY A 154 22.97 1.07 -31.79
CA GLY A 154 22.13 1.15 -32.99
C GLY A 154 20.83 0.34 -32.93
N LYS A 155 20.43 -0.12 -31.74
CA LYS A 155 19.24 -0.95 -31.50
C LYS A 155 18.68 -0.70 -30.10
N THR A 156 17.44 -1.14 -29.88
CA THR A 156 16.82 -1.12 -28.54
C THR A 156 17.56 -2.06 -27.59
N LEU A 157 17.75 -1.65 -26.35
CA LEU A 157 18.44 -2.46 -25.35
C LEU A 157 17.52 -3.56 -24.81
N VAL A 158 17.86 -4.81 -25.07
CA VAL A 158 17.17 -5.99 -24.50
C VAL A 158 17.85 -6.46 -23.21
N LYS A 159 17.09 -7.10 -22.33
CA LYS A 159 17.56 -7.50 -20.99
C LYS A 159 18.76 -8.47 -21.02
N ASP A 160 18.81 -9.32 -22.04
CA ASP A 160 19.86 -10.35 -22.17
C ASP A 160 21.16 -9.79 -22.77
N ASP A 161 21.18 -8.52 -23.22
CA ASP A 161 22.39 -7.89 -23.75
C ASP A 161 23.29 -7.42 -22.60
N ALA A 162 24.12 -8.33 -22.09
CA ALA A 162 25.01 -8.07 -20.95
C ALA A 162 25.93 -6.85 -21.16
N ASN A 163 26.41 -6.62 -22.39
CA ASN A 163 27.28 -5.50 -22.71
C ASN A 163 26.48 -4.18 -22.70
N GLY A 164 25.31 -4.17 -23.32
CA GLY A 164 24.42 -3.01 -23.30
C GLY A 164 23.93 -2.67 -21.90
N MET A 165 23.57 -3.66 -21.09
CA MET A 165 23.16 -3.48 -19.69
C MET A 165 24.30 -2.93 -18.82
N SER A 166 25.52 -3.40 -19.04
CA SER A 166 26.71 -2.86 -18.38
C SER A 166 26.98 -1.41 -18.78
N ALA A 167 26.81 -1.06 -20.05
CA ALA A 167 26.92 0.32 -20.53
C ALA A 167 25.84 1.23 -19.92
N TRP A 168 24.60 0.76 -19.87
CA TRP A 168 23.49 1.52 -19.28
C TRP A 168 23.68 1.75 -17.78
N LYS A 169 24.13 0.74 -17.04
CA LYS A 169 24.47 0.89 -15.62
C LYS A 169 25.51 1.99 -15.40
N LYS A 170 26.55 2.06 -16.25
CA LYS A 170 27.57 3.13 -16.15
C LYS A 170 27.00 4.52 -16.41
N GLU A 171 26.08 4.67 -17.37
CA GLU A 171 25.40 5.94 -17.60
C GLU A 171 24.53 6.34 -16.40
N LEU A 172 23.81 5.37 -15.79
CA LEU A 172 23.02 5.63 -14.57
C LEU A 172 23.90 6.04 -13.38
N ASP A 173 25.06 5.41 -13.20
CA ASP A 173 26.00 5.78 -12.14
C ASP A 173 26.50 7.23 -12.30
N GLN A 174 26.65 7.72 -13.53
CA GLN A 174 27.01 9.12 -13.81
C GLN A 174 25.84 10.08 -13.52
N VAL A 175 24.61 9.66 -13.79
CA VAL A 175 23.40 10.43 -13.46
C VAL A 175 23.26 10.60 -11.95
N ASN A 176 23.46 9.52 -11.17
CA ASN A 176 23.33 9.53 -9.72
C ASN A 176 24.41 10.35 -8.98
N GLN A 177 25.49 10.75 -9.67
CA GLN A 177 26.55 11.60 -9.11
C GLN A 177 26.28 13.11 -9.30
N LYS A 178 25.21 13.47 -10.01
CA LYS A 178 24.78 14.86 -10.18
C LYS A 178 23.78 15.26 -9.11
#